data_AF-A0A1B6JEA0-F1
#
_entry.id   AF-A0A1B6JEA0-F1
#
_cell.length_a   1.000
_cell.length_b   1.000
_cell.length_c   1.000
_cell.angle_alpha   90.00
_cell.angle_beta   90.00
_cell.angle_gamma   90.00
#
_symmetry.space_group_name_H-M   'P 1'
#
loop_
_entity.id
_entity.type
_entity.pdbx_description
1 polymer ?
#
loop_
_entity_poly.entity_id
_entity_poly.type
_entity_poly.pdbx_seq_one_letter_code
_entity_poly.pdbx_strand_id
1 'polypeptide(L)'
;QSIIRYGLLIWGNSTRINDILILQKKVIRIMTKANPLDHCKPLFIELELQTVINLYIFDSVSYILKNIPALTFGSNIHSYNTRNKNNIAIEHRRLSKTQQSHILTSQKIYNKLRNVVDKYPTNIFKAKLHTWLLRNP
;
A
#
# COMPACT_ATOMS: atom_id res chain seq x y z
N GLN A 1 5.75 -9.11 13.50
CA GLN A 1 5.17 -8.06 12.62
C GLN A 1 3.92 -7.37 13.20
N SER A 2 3.30 -7.88 14.26
CA SER A 2 1.94 -7.51 14.68
C SER A 2 1.78 -6.08 15.22
N ILE A 3 2.80 -5.51 15.88
CA ILE A 3 2.67 -4.21 16.58
C ILE A 3 2.63 -3.03 15.58
N ILE A 4 3.58 -2.98 14.64
CA ILE A 4 3.63 -1.88 13.65
C ILE A 4 2.44 -1.95 12.69
N ARG A 5 1.94 -3.16 12.37
CA ARG A 5 0.77 -3.30 11.50
C ARG A 5 -0.53 -2.87 12.17
N TYR A 6 -0.56 -2.80 13.51
CA TYR A 6 -1.74 -2.35 14.23
C TYR A 6 -2.06 -0.88 13.91
N GLY A 7 -3.25 -0.66 13.34
CA GLY A 7 -3.69 0.67 12.92
C GLY A 7 -2.91 1.26 11.74
N LEU A 8 -1.99 0.51 11.10
CA LEU A 8 -1.14 1.02 10.02
C LEU A 8 -1.96 1.61 8.87
N LEU A 9 -3.11 1.01 8.57
CA LEU A 9 -4.05 1.55 7.59
C LEU A 9 -4.47 3.00 7.91
N ILE A 10 -4.66 3.31 9.19
CA ILE A 10 -5.17 4.61 9.68
C ILE A 10 -4.06 5.66 9.71
N TRP A 11 -2.90 5.32 10.28
CA TRP A 11 -1.82 6.28 10.51
C TRP A 11 -0.67 6.20 9.48
N GLY A 12 -0.64 5.21 8.60
CA GLY A 12 0.45 4.98 7.65
C GLY A 12 0.63 6.06 6.59
N ASN A 13 -0.37 6.93 6.41
CA ASN A 13 -0.30 8.14 5.58
C ASN A 13 0.30 9.36 6.32
N SER A 14 0.80 9.17 7.55
CA SER A 14 1.38 10.24 8.36
C SER A 14 2.79 10.60 7.88
N THR A 15 3.18 11.86 8.06
CA THR A 15 4.53 12.36 7.76
C THR A 15 5.63 11.63 8.54
N ARG A 16 5.31 11.12 9.74
CA ARG A 16 6.24 10.41 10.62
C ARG A 16 6.51 8.96 10.22
N ILE A 17 5.90 8.46 9.14
CA ILE A 17 6.16 7.11 8.61
C ILE A 17 7.65 6.94 8.23
N ASN A 18 8.29 8.03 7.80
CA ASN A 18 9.70 8.05 7.45
C ASN A 18 10.60 7.79 8.66
N ASP A 19 10.25 8.29 9.84
CA ASP A 19 11.01 8.06 11.06
C ASP A 19 11.03 6.57 11.41
N ILE A 20 9.89 5.89 11.25
CA ILE A 20 9.76 4.45 11.45
C ILE A 20 10.58 3.67 10.43
N LEU A 21 10.59 4.10 9.16
CA LEU A 21 11.43 3.48 8.13
C LEU A 21 12.92 3.63 8.44
N ILE A 22 13.35 4.79 8.95
CA ILE A 22 14.73 5.03 9.38
C ILE A 22 15.09 4.09 10.54
N LEU A 23 14.20 3.93 11.53
CA LEU A 23 14.40 2.98 12.62
C LEU A 23 14.48 1.54 12.13
N GLN A 24 13.60 1.12 11.23
CA GLN A 24 13.66 -0.22 10.61
C GLN A 24 15.02 -0.47 9.93
N LYS A 25 15.51 0.50 9.15
CA LYS A 25 16.83 0.43 8.51
C LYS A 25 17.96 0.27 9.53
N LYS A 26 17.93 1.03 10.63
CA LYS A 26 18.93 0.92 11.70
C LYS A 26 18.93 -0.46 12.35
N VAL A 27 17.75 -0.99 12.68
CA VAL A 27 17.60 -2.33 13.28
C VAL A 27 18.17 -3.40 12.36
N ILE A 28 17.84 -3.36 11.07
CA ILE A 28 18.33 -4.33 10.09
C ILE A 28 19.86 -4.30 9.99
N ARG A 29 20.47 -3.11 9.93
CA ARG A 29 21.94 -3.00 9.91
C ARG A 29 22.59 -3.61 11.15
N ILE A 30 22.01 -3.39 12.33
CA ILE A 30 22.51 -3.98 13.58
C ILE A 30 22.40 -5.50 13.51
N MET A 31 21.26 -6.02 13.06
CA MET A 31 21.03 -7.47 12.95
C MET A 31 22.01 -8.14 11.97
N THR A 32 22.29 -7.52 10.84
CA THR A 32 23.19 -8.06 9.81
C THR A 32 24.66 -7.66 10.02
N LYS A 33 24.98 -6.91 11.08
CA LYS A 33 26.31 -6.33 11.33
C LYS A 33 26.86 -5.54 10.13
N ALA A 34 25.98 -4.92 9.34
CA ALA A 34 26.36 -4.10 8.20
C ALA A 34 26.88 -2.73 8.65
N ASN A 35 27.71 -2.08 7.82
CA ASN A 35 28.19 -0.75 8.13
C ASN A 35 27.03 0.26 8.12
N PRO A 36 27.16 1.39 8.85
CA PRO A 36 26.13 2.43 8.88
C PRO A 36 25.77 3.01 7.51
N LEU A 37 26.69 2.97 6.54
CA LEU A 37 26.54 3.56 5.22
C LEU A 37 26.15 2.56 4.11
N ASP A 38 26.17 1.25 4.39
CA ASP A 38 25.87 0.22 3.37
C ASP A 38 24.46 0.39 2.77
N HIS A 39 24.18 -0.15 1.60
CA HIS A 39 22.81 -0.07 1.09
C HIS A 39 21.87 -1.00 1.88
N CYS A 40 20.79 -0.47 2.48
CA CYS A 40 19.82 -1.32 3.20
C CYS A 40 18.94 -2.17 2.28
N LYS A 41 18.74 -1.76 1.02
CA LYS A 41 17.86 -2.47 0.08
C LYS A 41 18.19 -3.97 -0.06
N PRO A 42 19.44 -4.39 -0.32
CA PRO A 42 19.78 -5.81 -0.37
C PRO A 42 19.51 -6.54 0.94
N LEU A 43 19.74 -5.90 2.10
CA LEU A 43 19.49 -6.49 3.41
C LEU A 43 18.00 -6.78 3.66
N PHE A 44 17.10 -5.90 3.21
CA PHE A 44 15.66 -6.17 3.28
C PHE A 44 15.24 -7.37 2.42
N ILE A 45 15.84 -7.52 1.23
CA ILE A 45 15.57 -8.63 0.32
C ILE A 45 16.11 -9.94 0.90
N GLU A 46 17.34 -9.93 1.40
CA GLU A 46 18.01 -11.10 2.01
C GLU A 46 17.24 -11.62 3.23
N LEU A 47 16.76 -10.71 4.08
CA LEU A 47 15.97 -11.07 5.26
C LEU A 47 14.49 -11.36 4.96
N GLU A 48 14.07 -11.24 3.70
CA GLU A 48 12.66 -11.33 3.28
C GLU A 48 11.73 -10.44 4.14
N LEU A 49 12.16 -9.20 4.40
CA LEU A 49 11.41 -8.22 5.18
C LEU A 49 10.77 -7.14 4.30
N GLN A 50 9.53 -6.79 4.62
CA GLN A 50 8.88 -5.63 4.03
C GLN A 50 9.18 -4.36 4.83
N THR A 51 9.40 -3.25 4.12
CA THR A 51 9.41 -1.92 4.73
C THR A 51 8.02 -1.56 5.25
N VAL A 52 7.96 -0.63 6.21
CA VAL A 52 6.69 -0.11 6.74
C VAL A 52 5.80 0.50 5.62
N ILE A 53 6.42 1.07 4.59
CA ILE A 53 5.73 1.60 3.41
C ILE A 53 5.10 0.47 2.60
N ASN A 54 5.83 -0.61 2.35
CA ASN A 54 5.32 -1.75 1.61
C ASN A 54 4.21 -2.47 2.37
N LEU A 55 4.32 -2.58 3.69
CA LEU A 55 3.23 -3.06 4.55
C LEU A 55 1.98 -2.18 4.41
N TYR A 56 2.15 -0.85 4.44
CA TYR A 56 1.04 0.08 4.27
C TYR A 56 0.35 -0.08 2.90
N ILE A 57 1.12 -0.17 1.80
CA ILE A 57 0.58 -0.40 0.45
C ILE A 57 -0.21 -1.73 0.41
N PHE A 58 0.36 -2.81 0.94
CA PHE A 58 -0.27 -4.12 0.95
C PHE A 58 -1.58 -4.12 1.75
N ASP A 59 -1.58 -3.52 2.94
CA ASP A 59 -2.75 -3.46 3.82
C ASP A 59 -3.84 -2.55 3.21
N SER A 60 -3.47 -1.41 2.61
CA SER A 60 -4.40 -0.53 1.87
C SER A 60 -5.09 -1.24 0.71
N VAL A 61 -4.34 -1.97 -0.11
CA VAL A 61 -4.92 -2.71 -1.24
C VAL A 61 -5.79 -3.86 -0.73
N SER A 62 -5.33 -4.58 0.29
CA SER A 62 -6.10 -5.68 0.90
C SER A 62 -7.41 -5.21 1.51
N TYR A 63 -7.43 -4.01 2.11
CA TYR A 63 -8.64 -3.37 2.61
C TYR A 63 -9.64 -3.08 1.49
N ILE A 64 -9.19 -2.52 0.37
CA ILE A 64 -10.07 -2.26 -0.78
C ILE A 64 -10.61 -3.56 -1.37
N LEU A 65 -9.76 -4.56 -1.58
CA LEU A 65 -10.17 -5.86 -2.12
C LEU A 65 -11.25 -6.56 -1.27
N LYS A 66 -11.23 -6.37 0.06
CA LYS A 66 -12.25 -6.91 0.96
C LYS A 66 -13.58 -6.16 0.88
N ASN A 67 -13.55 -4.88 0.54
CA ASN A 67 -14.72 -3.99 0.54
C ASN A 67 -15.20 -3.61 -0.87
N ILE A 68 -14.77 -4.32 -1.92
CA ILE A 68 -15.17 -4.08 -3.32
C ILE A 68 -16.69 -3.89 -3.49
N PRO A 69 -17.56 -4.74 -2.90
CA PRO A 69 -18.99 -4.64 -3.14
C PRO A 69 -19.61 -3.31 -2.69
N ALA A 70 -18.97 -2.61 -1.74
CA ALA A 70 -19.45 -1.33 -1.20
C ALA A 70 -18.89 -0.11 -1.96
N LEU A 71 -18.07 -0.32 -3.00
CA LEU A 71 -17.40 0.76 -3.73
C LEU A 71 -18.15 1.12 -5.01
N THR A 72 -18.26 2.43 -5.26
CA THR A 72 -18.78 2.96 -6.52
C THR A 72 -17.65 3.05 -7.55
N PHE A 73 -17.86 2.48 -8.73
CA PHE A 73 -16.94 2.62 -9.85
C PHE A 73 -17.43 3.68 -10.84
N GLY A 74 -16.54 4.21 -11.68
CA GLY A 74 -16.89 5.18 -12.71
C GLY A 74 -17.99 4.67 -13.66
N SER A 75 -18.03 3.35 -13.88
CA SER A 75 -19.07 2.65 -14.64
C SER A 75 -20.47 2.75 -14.05
N ASN A 76 -20.59 2.97 -12.75
CA ASN A 76 -21.87 3.17 -12.08
C ASN A 76 -22.37 4.62 -12.22
N ILE A 77 -21.47 5.57 -12.51
CA ILE A 77 -21.77 7.00 -12.58
C ILE A 77 -22.09 7.43 -14.01
N HIS A 78 -21.35 6.92 -14.99
CA HIS A 78 -21.50 7.29 -16.39
C HIS A 78 -21.90 6.09 -17.24
N SER A 79 -22.91 6.26 -18.08
CA SER A 79 -23.38 5.23 -19.02
C SER A 79 -22.42 5.03 -20.20
N TYR A 80 -21.63 6.05 -20.55
CA TYR A 80 -20.65 6.01 -21.65
C TYR A 80 -19.24 5.64 -21.16
N ASN A 81 -18.37 5.26 -22.11
CA ASN A 81 -17.00 4.86 -21.81
C ASN A 81 -16.09 6.07 -21.55
N THR A 82 -15.74 6.31 -20.29
CA THR A 82 -14.68 7.26 -19.90
C THR A 82 -13.34 6.54 -19.74
N ARG A 83 -12.22 7.26 -19.89
CA ARG A 83 -10.86 6.71 -19.70
C ARG A 83 -10.68 6.01 -18.34
N ASN A 84 -11.38 6.49 -17.32
CA ASN A 84 -11.33 5.97 -15.95
C ASN A 84 -12.60 5.20 -15.55
N LYS A 85 -13.44 4.78 -16.50
CA LYS A 85 -14.72 4.11 -16.24
C LYS A 85 -14.57 2.94 -15.27
N ASN A 86 -13.52 2.16 -15.47
CA ASN A 86 -13.29 1.01 -14.64
C ASN A 86 -12.86 1.41 -13.24
N ASN A 87 -12.10 2.50 -13.03
CA ASN A 87 -11.54 2.91 -11.73
C ASN A 87 -12.61 3.16 -10.65
N ILE A 88 -12.21 3.02 -9.37
CA ILE A 88 -13.04 3.43 -8.24
C ILE A 88 -13.27 4.94 -8.36
N ALA A 89 -14.53 5.36 -8.27
CA ALA A 89 -14.89 6.75 -8.24
C ALA A 89 -14.47 7.35 -6.88
N ILE A 90 -13.52 8.28 -6.92
CA ILE A 90 -13.03 8.96 -5.73
C ILE A 90 -13.81 10.26 -5.60
N GLU A 91 -14.62 10.36 -4.55
CA GLU A 91 -15.37 11.58 -4.25
C GLU A 91 -14.42 12.75 -3.94
N HIS A 92 -14.71 13.90 -4.53
CA HIS A 92 -14.04 15.13 -4.14
C HIS A 92 -14.51 15.55 -2.75
N ARG A 93 -13.58 15.73 -1.82
CA ARG A 93 -13.85 16.27 -0.48
C ARG A 93 -13.15 17.61 -0.32
N ARG A 94 -13.83 18.60 0.27
CA ARG A 94 -13.31 19.97 0.43
C ARG A 94 -12.10 20.06 1.36
N LEU A 95 -12.09 19.27 2.44
CA LEU A 95 -11.09 19.38 3.50
C LEU A 95 -9.92 18.42 3.27
N SER A 96 -8.68 18.91 3.38
CA SER A 96 -7.47 18.09 3.23
C SER A 96 -7.46 16.88 4.18
N LYS A 97 -7.93 17.06 5.43
CA LYS A 97 -8.02 15.98 6.41
C LYS A 97 -8.89 14.81 5.95
N THR A 98 -10.01 15.10 5.27
CA THR A 98 -10.89 14.05 4.75
C THR A 98 -10.36 13.49 3.42
N GLN A 99 -9.71 14.30 2.59
CA GLN A 99 -9.01 13.86 1.37
C GLN A 99 -7.84 12.90 1.64
N GLN A 100 -7.19 13.03 2.80
CA GLN A 100 -6.06 12.21 3.27
C GLN A 100 -6.51 11.03 4.14
N SER A 101 -7.81 10.79 4.27
CA SER A 101 -8.34 9.65 5.00
C SER A 101 -7.84 8.32 4.43
N HIS A 102 -7.68 7.32 5.29
CA HIS A 102 -7.23 5.99 4.89
C HIS A 102 -8.10 5.37 3.79
N ILE A 103 -9.40 5.68 3.77
CA ILE A 103 -10.35 5.22 2.74
C ILE A 103 -9.93 5.75 1.37
N LEU A 104 -9.86 7.07 1.20
CA LEU A 104 -9.53 7.69 -0.09
C LEU A 104 -8.10 7.40 -0.52
N THR A 105 -7.15 7.38 0.42
CA THR A 105 -5.76 7.02 0.11
C THR A 105 -5.66 5.58 -0.38
N SER A 106 -6.38 4.64 0.25
CA SER A 106 -6.40 3.24 -0.20
C SER A 106 -7.06 3.09 -1.58
N GLN A 107 -8.15 3.81 -1.86
CA GLN A 107 -8.76 3.84 -3.19
C GLN A 107 -7.79 4.39 -4.26
N LYS A 108 -7.04 5.45 -3.95
CA LYS A 108 -6.00 6.01 -4.84
C LYS A 108 -4.90 4.98 -5.13
N ILE A 109 -4.41 4.29 -4.10
CA ILE A 109 -3.39 3.24 -4.25
C ILE A 109 -3.94 2.10 -5.14
N TYR A 110 -5.17 1.65 -4.87
CA TYR A 110 -5.82 0.61 -5.68
C TYR A 110 -5.96 1.02 -7.14
N ASN A 111 -6.45 2.24 -7.42
CA ASN A 111 -6.61 2.73 -8.79
C ASN A 111 -5.29 2.75 -9.58
N LYS A 112 -4.15 3.01 -8.91
CA LYS A 112 -2.82 2.91 -9.55
C LYS A 112 -2.42 1.48 -9.89
N LEU A 113 -2.89 0.49 -9.12
CA LEU A 113 -2.56 -0.93 -9.29
C LEU A 113 -3.64 -1.71 -10.07
N ARG A 114 -4.75 -1.07 -10.42
CA ARG A 114 -5.94 -1.65 -11.03
C ARG A 114 -5.64 -2.58 -12.21
N ASN A 115 -4.81 -2.11 -13.14
CA ASN A 115 -4.43 -2.87 -14.35
C ASN A 115 -3.73 -4.20 -14.04
N VAL A 116 -3.13 -4.33 -12.86
CA VAL A 116 -2.49 -5.57 -12.39
C VAL A 116 -3.45 -6.40 -11.56
N VAL A 117 -4.31 -5.76 -10.76
CA VAL A 117 -5.32 -6.43 -9.93
C VAL A 117 -6.28 -7.26 -10.78
N ASP A 118 -6.85 -6.66 -11.83
CA ASP A 118 -7.91 -7.29 -12.64
C ASP A 118 -7.42 -8.52 -13.43
N LYS A 119 -6.10 -8.72 -13.53
CA LYS A 119 -5.49 -9.85 -14.25
C LYS A 119 -5.53 -11.15 -13.47
N TYR A 120 -5.79 -11.11 -12.16
CA TYR A 120 -5.65 -12.28 -11.29
C TYR A 120 -6.79 -12.37 -10.26
N PRO A 121 -7.19 -13.58 -9.86
CA PRO A 121 -8.04 -13.78 -8.67
C PRO A 121 -7.42 -13.13 -7.43
N THR A 122 -8.26 -12.62 -6.53
CA THR A 122 -7.85 -11.82 -5.36
C THR A 122 -6.75 -12.47 -4.51
N ASN A 123 -6.86 -13.78 -4.25
CA ASN A 123 -5.88 -14.51 -3.43
C ASN A 123 -4.52 -14.61 -4.12
N ILE A 124 -4.53 -14.90 -5.43
CA ILE A 124 -3.31 -14.99 -6.25
C ILE A 124 -2.66 -13.61 -6.39
N PHE A 125 -3.47 -12.58 -6.61
CA PHE A 125 -3.00 -11.20 -6.66
C PHE A 125 -2.31 -10.79 -5.35
N LYS A 126 -2.93 -11.05 -4.19
CA LYS A 126 -2.34 -10.74 -2.88
C LYS A 126 -1.00 -11.45 -2.69
N ALA A 127 -0.92 -12.73 -3.00
CA ALA A 127 0.34 -13.47 -2.91
C ALA A 127 1.42 -12.86 -3.83
N LYS A 128 1.08 -12.58 -5.09
CA LYS A 128 1.99 -11.93 -6.05
C LYS A 128 2.43 -10.55 -5.59
N LEU A 129 1.50 -9.71 -5.12
CA LEU A 129 1.81 -8.37 -4.61
C LEU A 129 2.75 -8.46 -3.40
N HIS A 130 2.49 -9.39 -2.48
CA HIS A 130 3.36 -9.62 -1.33
C HIS A 130 4.79 -9.97 -1.77
N THR A 131 4.94 -10.94 -2.68
CA THR A 131 6.26 -11.33 -3.21
C THR A 131 6.95 -10.21 -3.98
N TRP A 132 6.21 -9.40 -4.74
CA TRP A 132 6.75 -8.26 -5.48
C TRP A 132 7.26 -7.18 -4.52
N LEU A 133 6.50 -6.89 -3.45
CA LEU A 133 6.89 -5.91 -2.43
C LEU A 133 8.09 -6.39 -1.60
N LEU A 134 8.26 -7.69 -1.38
CA LEU A 134 9.46 -8.23 -0.74
C LEU A 134 10.73 -8.01 -1.58
N ARG A 135 10.62 -8.14 -2.90
CA ARG A 135 11.74 -7.93 -3.82
C ARG A 135 12.01 -6.45 -4.12
N ASN A 136 11.07 -5.57 -3.77
CA ASN A 136 11.15 -4.13 -4.01
C ASN A 136 10.89 -3.32 -2.72
N PRO A 137 11.76 -3.45 -1.70
CA PRO A 137 11.66 -2.72 -0.44
C PRO A 137 11.93 -1.21 -0.58
#